data_AF-A0A7C0Y4Q9-F1
#
_entry.id   AF-A0A7C0Y4Q9-F1
#
_cell.length_a   1.000
_cell.length_b   1.000
_cell.length_c   1.000
_cell.angle_alpha   90.00
_cell.angle_beta   90.00
_cell.angle_gamma   90.00
#
_symmetry.space_group_name_H-M   'P 1'
#
loop_
_entity.id
_entity.type
_entity.pdbx_description
1 polymer ?
#
loop_
_entity_poly.entity_id
_entity_poly.type
_entity_poly.pdbx_seq_one_letter_code
_entity_poly.pdbx_strand_id
1 'polypeptide(L)' 'RGKYGKEPARYVIAPIVEGKNLPIKRLQEWLVTCRKMRKELVIAVVDRRNEVVYYKARLVDLRNV' A
#
# COMPACT_ATOMS: atom_id res chain seq x y z
N ARG A 1 20.59 -9.09 1.28
CA ARG A 1 20.63 -8.42 -0.05
C ARG A 1 19.35 -8.79 -0.80
N GLY A 2 18.59 -7.81 -1.29
CA GLY A 2 17.30 -8.05 -1.96
C GLY A 2 17.43 -8.62 -3.37
N LYS A 3 16.29 -8.89 -4.02
CA LYS A 3 16.19 -9.45 -5.38
C LYS A 3 16.06 -8.37 -6.48
N TYR A 4 16.60 -7.19 -6.20
CA TYR A 4 16.55 -6.06 -7.13
C TYR A 4 17.18 -6.44 -8.48
N GLY A 5 16.45 -6.22 -9.58
CA GLY A 5 16.88 -6.60 -10.93
C GLY A 5 16.75 -8.08 -11.29
N LYS A 6 16.43 -8.97 -10.33
CA LYS A 6 16.26 -10.41 -10.57
C LYS A 6 14.79 -10.83 -10.65
N GLU A 7 13.93 -10.20 -9.85
CA GLU A 7 12.49 -10.50 -9.81
C GLU A 7 11.67 -9.21 -9.89
N PRO A 8 10.48 -9.26 -10.49
CA PRO A 8 9.58 -8.11 -10.50
C PRO A 8 9.18 -7.72 -9.07
N ALA A 9 9.03 -6.42 -8.83
CA ALA A 9 8.67 -5.92 -7.51
C ALA A 9 7.29 -6.44 -7.08
N ARG A 10 7.25 -7.09 -5.91
CA ARG A 10 6.01 -7.66 -5.33
C ARG A 10 5.10 -6.62 -4.68
N TYR A 11 5.70 -5.55 -4.14
CA TYR A 11 5.00 -4.53 -3.36
C TYR A 11 5.11 -3.16 -4.02
N VAL A 12 4.05 -2.37 -3.88
CA VAL A 12 4.07 -0.92 -4.09
C VAL A 12 3.89 -0.27 -2.72
N ILE A 13 4.82 0.59 -2.33
CA ILE A 13 4.83 1.23 -1.02
C ILE A 13 4.29 2.65 -1.17
N ALA A 14 3.21 2.97 -0.45
CA ALA A 14 2.64 4.31 -0.37
C ALA A 14 2.96 4.91 1.02
N PRO A 15 3.94 5.81 1.12
CA PRO A 15 4.24 6.48 2.37
C PRO A 15 3.19 7.55 2.67
N ILE A 16 2.67 7.54 3.89
CA ILE A 16 1.79 8.58 4.43
C ILE A 16 2.32 9.07 5.77
N VAL A 17 2.11 10.35 6.05
CA VAL A 17 2.57 10.97 7.31
C VAL A 17 1.39 11.06 8.27
N GLU A 18 1.63 10.69 9.51
CA GLU A 18 0.63 10.80 10.57
C GLU A 18 0.12 12.25 10.73
N GLY A 19 -1.19 12.40 10.89
CA GLY A 19 -1.85 13.69 11.00
C GLY A 19 -2.17 14.37 9.67
N LYS A 20 -1.87 13.74 8.52
CA LYS A 20 -2.38 14.19 7.21
C LYS A 20 -3.63 13.41 6.82
N ASN A 21 -4.66 14.13 6.39
CA ASN A 21 -5.87 13.51 5.86
C ASN A 21 -5.59 12.84 4.51
N LEU A 22 -5.99 11.58 4.40
CA LEU A 22 -5.97 10.82 3.14
C LEU A 22 -7.41 10.52 2.71
N PRO A 23 -7.88 11.06 1.58
CA PRO A 23 -9.20 10.71 1.06
C PRO A 23 -9.29 9.22 0.73
N ILE A 24 -10.36 8.55 1.15
CA ILE A 24 -10.60 7.12 0.87
C ILE A 24 -10.58 6.83 -0.64
N LYS A 25 -11.10 7.75 -1.46
CA LYS A 25 -11.07 7.64 -2.92
C LYS A 25 -9.65 7.44 -3.46
N ARG A 26 -8.67 8.17 -2.90
CA ARG A 26 -7.26 8.06 -3.29
C ARG A 26 -6.67 6.69 -2.92
N LEU A 27 -7.05 6.16 -1.76
CA LEU A 27 -6.67 4.81 -1.36
C LEU A 27 -7.26 3.76 -2.31
N GLN A 28 -8.52 3.91 -2.72
CA GLN A 28 -9.16 3.04 -3.69
C GLN A 28 -8.48 3.09 -5.07
N GLU A 29 -8.11 4.27 -5.55
CA GLU A 29 -7.36 4.45 -6.81
C GLU A 29 -6.00 3.73 -6.76
N TRP A 30 -5.28 3.84 -5.64
CA TRP A 30 -4.04 3.12 -5.42
C TRP A 30 -4.24 1.61 -5.42
N LEU A 31 -5.26 1.11 -4.73
CA LEU A 31 -5.61 -0.31 -4.70
C LEU A 31 -5.93 -0.86 -6.10
N VAL A 32 -6.73 -0.14 -6.88
CA VAL A 32 -7.07 -0.51 -8.27
C VAL A 32 -5.81 -0.52 -9.14
N THR A 33 -4.93 0.46 -8.99
CA THR A 33 -3.67 0.56 -9.74
C THR A 33 -2.73 -0.61 -9.40
N CYS A 34 -2.55 -0.91 -8.11
CA CYS A 34 -1.72 -2.03 -7.66
C CYS A 34 -2.28 -3.37 -8.15
N ARG A 35 -3.61 -3.54 -8.11
CA ARG A 35 -4.30 -4.73 -8.64
C ARG A 35 -4.03 -4.91 -10.14
N LYS A 36 -4.12 -3.84 -10.95
CA LYS A 36 -3.80 -3.88 -12.39
C LYS A 36 -2.34 -4.28 -12.66
N MET A 37 -1.43 -3.85 -11.79
CA MET A 37 0.00 -4.20 -11.88
C MET A 37 0.33 -5.60 -11.34
N ARG A 38 -0.65 -6.32 -10.78
CA ARG A 38 -0.44 -7.56 -10.01
C ARG A 38 0.57 -7.39 -8.87
N LYS A 39 0.55 -6.24 -8.20
CA LYS A 39 1.38 -5.92 -7.04
C LYS A 39 0.51 -5.71 -5.80
N GLU A 40 1.08 -5.95 -4.63
CA GLU A 40 0.42 -5.74 -3.34
C GLU A 40 0.67 -4.30 -2.85
N LEU A 41 -0.39 -3.58 -2.46
CA LEU A 41 -0.25 -2.24 -1.86
C LEU A 41 0.15 -2.37 -0.38
N VAL A 42 1.25 -1.72 -0.02
CA VAL A 42 1.72 -1.55 1.35
C VAL A 42 1.64 -0.07 1.72
N ILE A 43 0.91 0.26 2.77
CA ILE A 43 0.84 1.61 3.31
C ILE A 43 1.91 1.72 4.39
N ALA A 44 2.83 2.66 4.25
CA ALA A 44 3.84 2.96 5.26
C ALA A 44 3.44 4.24 5.98
N VAL A 45 2.97 4.12 7.23
CA VAL A 45 2.62 5.27 8.06
C VAL A 45 3.86 5.70 8.82
N VAL A 46 4.28 6.94 8.61
CA VAL A 46 5.42 7.55 9.29
C VAL A 46 4.89 8.43 10.42
N ASP A 47 5.22 8.07 11.66
CA ASP A 47 4.99 8.86 12.86
C ASP A 47 5.94 10.06 12.90
N ARG A 48 5.54 11.13 13.57
CA ARG A 48 6.37 12.29 13.93
C ARG A 48 7.63 11.90 14.73
N ARG A 49 7.65 10.74 15.39
CA ARG A 49 8.80 10.20 16.13
C ARG A 49 9.74 9.32 15.29
N ASN A 50 9.61 9.36 13.96
CA ASN A 50 10.36 8.52 13.00
C ASN A 50 10.09 7.02 13.13
N GLU A 51 8.99 6.62 13.76
CA GLU A 51 8.52 5.24 13.75
C GLU A 51 7.73 4.98 12.45
N VAL A 52 7.91 3.81 11.85
CA VAL A 52 7.22 3.45 10.59
C VAL A 52 6.41 2.17 10.78
N VAL A 53 5.10 2.27 10.55
CA VAL A 53 4.17 1.14 10.62
C VAL A 53 3.71 0.75 9.23
N TYR A 54 3.79 -0.54 8.91
CA TYR A 54 3.44 -1.07 7.60
C TYR A 54 2.10 -1.82 7.63
N TYR A 55 1.15 -1.39 6.80
CA TYR A 55 -0.14 -2.04 6.62
C TYR A 55 -0.26 -2.63 5.21
N LYS A 56 -0.85 -3.82 5.09
CA LYS A 56 -1.22 -4.41 3.80
C LYS A 56 -2.71 -4.17 3.57
N ALA A 57 -3.05 -3.56 2.44
CA ALA A 57 -4.43 -3.29 2.06
C ALA A 57 -4.84 -4.15 0.85
N ARG A 58 -6.06 -4.69 0.88
CA ARG A 58 -6.65 -5.47 -0.22
C ARG A 58 -8.12 -5.09 -0.40
N LEU A 59 -8.59 -5.13 -1.63
CA LEU A 59 -10.02 -5.09 -1.93
C LEU A 59 -10.62 -6.46 -1.62
N VAL A 60 -11.72 -6.48 -0.89
CA VAL A 60 -12.49 -7.68 -0.55
C VAL A 60 -13.89 -7.52 -1.16
N ASP A 61 -14.36 -8.54 -1.87
CA ASP A 61 -15.75 -8.59 -2.31
C ASP A 61 -16.57 -9.29 -1.22
N LEU A 62 -17.50 -8.56 -0.61
CA LEU A 62 -18.31 -9.05 0.49
C LEU A 62 -19.55 -9.84 0.04
N ARG A 63 -19.77 -10.01 -1.27
CA ARG A 63 -20.96 -10.69 -1.80
C ARG A 63 -20.91 -12.22 -1.72
N ASN A 64 -19.77 -12.79 -1.33
CA ASN A 64 -19.53 -14.24 -1.25
C ASN A 64 -18.84 -14.64 0.08
N VAL A 65 -19.10 -13.92 1.18
CA VAL A 65 -18.63 -14.26 2.54
C VAL A 65 -19.77 -14.75 3.41
#